data_AF-A0A9X0NZ33-F1
#
_entry.id   AF-A0A9X0NZ33-F1
#
_cell.length_a   1.000
_cell.length_b   1.000
_cell.length_c   1.000
_cell.angle_alpha   90.00
_cell.angle_beta   90.00
_cell.angle_gamma   90.00
#
_symmetry.space_group_name_H-M   'P 1'
#
loop_
_entity.id
_entity.type
_entity.pdbx_description
1 polymer ?
#
loop_
_entity_poly.entity_id
_entity_poly.type
_entity_poly.pdbx_seq_one_letter_code
_entity_poly.pdbx_strand_id
1 'polypeptide(L)'
;MNWGGPEFVIVIIALSTGGWLINNWIRAKHGYSLEDEWGGKTERSDTAETKALKAENRQLHDKLDTMQDRMVVLEKIVTDRGYSLHDEIEALRDKPASDAGVPLNLKRGEKA
;
A
#
# COMPACT_ATOMS: atom_id res chain seq x y z
N MET A 1 -14.60 -56.20 -33.07
CA MET A 1 -14.76 -55.89 -31.63
C MET A 1 -15.66 -56.93 -31.00
N ASN A 2 -15.19 -57.63 -29.96
CA ASN A 2 -16.03 -58.56 -29.21
C ASN A 2 -16.87 -57.71 -28.24
N TRP A 3 -18.20 -57.77 -28.36
CA TRP A 3 -19.17 -56.88 -27.69
C TRP A 3 -19.34 -57.16 -26.18
N GLY A 4 -18.23 -57.44 -25.50
CA GLY A 4 -18.15 -57.76 -24.07
C GLY A 4 -16.72 -58.04 -23.60
N GLY A 5 -15.70 -57.76 -24.41
CA GLY A 5 -14.29 -57.92 -24.03
C GLY A 5 -13.75 -56.73 -23.24
N PRO A 6 -12.64 -56.89 -22.50
CA PRO A 6 -12.01 -55.82 -21.72
C PRO A 6 -11.74 -54.54 -22.51
N GLU A 7 -11.38 -54.65 -23.80
CA GLU A 7 -11.15 -53.52 -24.69
C GLU A 7 -12.38 -52.62 -24.87
N PHE A 8 -13.57 -53.21 -24.93
CA PHE A 8 -14.82 -52.45 -25.07
C PHE A 8 -15.12 -51.64 -23.81
N VAL A 9 -14.83 -52.20 -22.63
CA VAL A 9 -15.02 -51.54 -21.33
C VAL A 9 -14.06 -50.35 -21.19
N ILE A 10 -12.80 -50.50 -21.59
CA ILE A 10 -11.80 -49.42 -21.53
C ILE A 10 -12.22 -48.24 -22.42
N VAL A 11 -12.71 -48.52 -23.63
CA VAL A 11 -13.18 -47.47 -24.55
C VAL A 11 -14.36 -46.69 -23.98
N ILE A 12 -15.33 -47.36 -23.33
CA ILE A 12 -16.47 -46.70 -22.71
C ILE A 12 -16.03 -45.81 -21.53
N ILE A 13 -15.11 -46.30 -20.70
CA ILE A 13 -14.58 -45.53 -19.57
C ILE A 13 -13.86 -44.29 -20.11
N ALA A 14 -12.99 -44.45 -21.11
CA ALA A 14 -12.26 -43.34 -21.73
C ALA A 14 -13.21 -42.28 -22.32
N LEU A 15 -14.28 -42.69 -23.00
CA LEU A 15 -15.30 -41.77 -23.54
C LEU A 15 -16.10 -41.08 -22.44
N SER A 16 -16.46 -41.79 -21.37
CA SER A 16 -17.21 -41.23 -20.24
C SER A 16 -16.38 -40.21 -19.45
N THR A 17 -15.14 -40.56 -19.13
CA THR A 17 -14.21 -39.67 -18.42
C THR A 17 -13.80 -38.49 -19.31
N GLY A 18 -13.55 -38.72 -20.59
CA GLY A 18 -13.25 -37.67 -21.57
C GLY A 18 -14.41 -36.70 -21.76
N GLY A 19 -15.64 -37.20 -21.87
CA GLY A 19 -16.85 -36.37 -21.97
C GLY A 19 -17.06 -35.48 -20.75
N TRP A 20 -16.84 -36.02 -19.54
CA TRP A 20 -16.90 -35.23 -18.30
C TRP A 20 -15.82 -34.15 -18.25
N LEU A 21 -14.57 -34.47 -18.61
CA LEU A 21 -13.46 -33.52 -18.67
C LEU A 21 -13.72 -32.38 -19.66
N ILE A 22 -14.21 -32.69 -20.86
CA ILE A 22 -14.53 -31.70 -21.88
C ILE A 22 -15.70 -30.82 -21.42
N ASN A 23 -16.74 -31.40 -20.84
CA ASN A 23 -17.87 -30.65 -20.29
C ASN A 23 -17.44 -29.71 -19.15
N ASN A 24 -16.58 -30.20 -18.25
CA ASN A 24 -16.03 -29.39 -17.16
C ASN A 24 -15.10 -28.27 -17.68
N TRP A 25 -14.30 -28.55 -18.71
CA TRP A 25 -13.42 -27.56 -19.34
C TRP A 25 -14.21 -26.47 -20.06
N ILE A 26 -15.27 -26.84 -20.78
CA ILE A 26 -16.19 -25.89 -21.40
C ILE A 26 -16.86 -25.04 -20.31
N ARG A 27 -17.36 -25.64 -19.24
CA ARG A 27 -17.99 -24.93 -18.12
C ARG A 27 -17.03 -23.94 -17.44
N ALA A 28 -15.80 -24.36 -17.18
CA ALA A 28 -14.75 -23.54 -16.60
C ALA A 28 -14.35 -22.37 -17.52
N LYS A 29 -14.30 -22.59 -18.84
CA LYS A 29 -13.94 -21.57 -19.83
C LYS A 29 -15.07 -20.59 -20.14
N HIS A 30 -16.33 -21.03 -20.02
CA HIS A 30 -17.53 -20.22 -20.30
C HIS A 30 -18.13 -19.56 -19.05
N GLY A 31 -17.48 -19.64 -17.89
CA GLY A 31 -17.82 -18.83 -16.72
C GLY A 31 -19.01 -19.31 -15.90
N TYR A 32 -19.39 -20.59 -15.99
CA TYR A 32 -20.38 -21.17 -15.09
C TYR A 32 -19.70 -21.61 -13.78
N SER A 33 -20.40 -21.46 -12.65
CA SER A 33 -19.90 -21.91 -11.35
C SER A 33 -19.61 -23.40 -11.39
N LEU A 34 -18.36 -23.75 -11.05
CA LEU A 34 -17.97 -25.13 -10.86
C LEU A 34 -18.58 -25.57 -9.52
N GLU A 35 -19.55 -26.47 -9.58
CA GLU A 35 -20.07 -27.12 -8.38
C GLU A 35 -18.97 -28.02 -7.82
N ASP A 36 -18.62 -27.81 -6.55
CA ASP A 36 -17.80 -28.77 -5.82
C ASP A 36 -18.69 -29.94 -5.39
N GLU A 37 -18.15 -31.16 -5.42
CA GLU A 37 -18.90 -32.40 -5.13
C GLU A 37 -19.30 -32.53 -3.64
N TRP A 38 -19.00 -31.52 -2.82
CA TRP A 38 -19.45 -31.39 -1.44
C TRP A 38 -20.16 -30.05 -1.18
N GLY A 39 -21.15 -29.71 -2.03
CA GLY A 39 -22.21 -28.73 -1.70
C GLY A 39 -21.78 -27.27 -1.49
N GLY A 40 -20.50 -26.93 -1.69
CA GLY A 40 -19.98 -25.57 -1.66
C GLY A 40 -19.86 -25.01 -3.07
N LYS A 41 -20.66 -24.00 -3.42
CA LYS A 41 -20.43 -23.22 -4.64
C LYS A 41 -19.15 -22.41 -4.43
N THR A 42 -18.03 -22.85 -5.01
CA THR A 42 -16.92 -21.92 -5.23
C THR A 42 -17.31 -21.05 -6.42
N GLU A 43 -18.01 -19.94 -6.14
CA GLU A 43 -18.12 -18.87 -7.11
C GLU A 43 -16.71 -18.34 -7.36
N ARG A 44 -16.25 -18.46 -8.61
CA ARG A 44 -15.08 -17.74 -9.07
C ARG A 44 -15.39 -16.26 -8.84
N SER A 45 -14.67 -15.63 -7.91
CA SER A 45 -14.87 -14.25 -7.48
C SER A 45 -14.46 -13.22 -8.56
N ASP A 46 -14.98 -13.34 -9.77
CA ASP A 46 -14.86 -12.32 -10.82
C ASP A 46 -16.17 -11.53 -11.00
N THR A 47 -17.07 -11.61 -10.01
CA THR A 47 -18.45 -11.12 -10.09
C THR A 47 -18.59 -9.74 -9.43
N ALA A 48 -18.18 -8.67 -10.11
CA ALA A 48 -18.42 -7.25 -9.74
C ALA A 48 -17.85 -6.77 -8.37
N GLU A 49 -18.05 -7.49 -7.28
CA GLU A 49 -17.54 -7.24 -5.94
C GLU A 49 -16.02 -7.19 -5.92
N THR A 50 -15.32 -8.10 -6.61
CA THR A 50 -13.85 -8.04 -6.66
C THR A 50 -13.33 -6.85 -7.46
N LYS A 51 -14.08 -6.38 -8.46
CA LYS A 51 -13.78 -5.13 -9.15
C LYS A 51 -14.03 -3.92 -8.27
N ALA A 52 -15.13 -3.92 -7.50
CA ALA A 52 -15.45 -2.88 -6.53
C ALA A 52 -14.39 -2.82 -5.41
N LEU A 53 -14.04 -3.96 -4.83
CA LEU A 53 -12.99 -4.10 -3.82
C LEU A 53 -11.62 -3.67 -4.37
N LYS A 54 -11.30 -3.98 -5.64
CA LYS A 54 -10.05 -3.51 -6.26
C LYS A 54 -10.04 -2.00 -6.49
N ALA A 55 -11.20 -1.40 -6.82
CA ALA A 55 -11.33 0.04 -6.93
C ALA A 55 -11.24 0.74 -5.57
N GLU A 56 -11.85 0.15 -4.54
CA GLU A 56 -11.76 0.63 -3.15
C GLU A 56 -10.33 0.54 -2.62
N ASN A 57 -9.64 -0.58 -2.84
CA ASN A 57 -8.23 -0.72 -2.47
C ASN A 57 -7.35 0.36 -3.13
N ARG A 58 -7.58 0.66 -4.43
CA ARG A 58 -6.86 1.76 -5.09
C ARG A 58 -7.11 3.11 -4.42
N GLN A 59 -8.37 3.44 -4.11
CA GLN A 59 -8.69 4.67 -3.38
C GLN A 59 -8.04 4.72 -1.99
N LEU A 60 -7.97 3.60 -1.29
CA LEU A 60 -7.29 3.51 0.00
C LEU A 60 -5.79 3.73 -0.14
N HIS A 61 -5.16 3.14 -1.16
CA HIS A 61 -3.76 3.37 -1.47
C HIS A 61 -3.48 4.84 -1.80
N ASP A 62 -4.28 5.49 -2.63
CA ASP A 62 -4.10 6.92 -2.95
C ASP A 62 -4.19 7.81 -1.70
N LYS A 63 -5.09 7.47 -0.76
CA LYS A 63 -5.20 8.16 0.53
C LYS A 63 -3.98 7.93 1.41
N LEU A 64 -3.46 6.70 1.44
CA LEU A 64 -2.25 6.37 2.19
C LEU A 64 -1.03 7.08 1.63
N ASP A 65 -0.86 7.14 0.31
CA ASP A 65 0.22 7.88 -0.35
C ASP A 65 0.17 9.38 0.02
N THR A 66 -1.03 9.97 -0.02
CA THR A 66 -1.22 11.36 0.41
C THR A 66 -0.85 11.58 1.88
N MET A 67 -1.18 10.61 2.76
CA MET A 67 -0.80 10.68 4.18
C MET A 67 0.71 10.51 4.37
N GLN A 68 1.35 9.64 3.58
CA GLN A 68 2.79 9.43 3.59
C GLN A 68 3.54 10.69 3.18
N ASP A 69 3.13 11.36 2.09
CA ASP A 69 3.73 12.63 1.65
C ASP A 69 3.68 13.69 2.75
N ARG A 70 2.55 13.78 3.45
CA ARG A 70 2.40 14.69 4.59
C ARG A 70 3.26 14.29 5.78
N MET A 71 3.41 13.00 6.04
CA MET A 71 4.30 12.50 7.09
C MET A 71 5.75 12.88 6.80
N VAL A 72 6.22 12.75 5.56
CA VAL A 72 7.57 13.18 5.14
C VAL A 72 7.76 14.68 5.35
N VAL A 73 6.76 15.50 5.00
CA VAL A 73 6.81 16.94 5.26
C VAL A 73 6.87 17.23 6.76
N LEU A 74 6.10 16.52 7.59
CA LEU A 74 6.14 16.67 9.05
C LEU A 74 7.49 16.25 9.63
N GLU A 75 8.05 15.13 9.18
CA GLU A 75 9.39 14.67 9.57
C GLU A 75 10.43 15.75 9.25
N LYS A 76 10.36 16.34 8.06
CA LYS A 76 11.24 17.45 7.68
C LYS A 76 11.06 18.67 8.59
N ILE A 77 9.84 19.08 8.91
CA ILE A 77 9.60 20.24 9.79
C ILE A 77 10.16 19.99 11.19
N VAL A 78 9.91 18.81 11.75
CA VAL A 78 10.35 18.45 13.10
C VAL A 78 11.88 18.37 13.16
N THR A 79 12.50 17.77 12.15
CA THR A 79 13.95 17.64 12.04
C THR A 79 14.62 19.00 11.79
N ASP A 80 14.21 19.74 10.76
CA ASP A 80 14.85 21.00 10.37
C ASP A 80 14.73 22.09 11.46
N ARG A 81 13.57 22.22 12.13
CA ARG A 81 13.40 23.22 13.21
C ARG A 81 14.05 22.81 14.54
N GLY A 82 14.13 21.51 14.82
CA GLY A 82 14.71 21.01 16.07
C GLY A 82 16.19 21.35 16.19
N TYR A 83 16.94 21.19 15.10
CA TYR A 83 18.36 21.50 15.07
C TYR A 83 18.63 23.02 15.01
N SER A 84 17.90 23.76 14.15
CA SER A 84 18.19 25.19 13.96
C SER A 84 17.97 26.04 15.21
N LEU A 85 16.90 25.78 15.96
CA LEU A 85 16.54 26.57 17.14
C LEU A 85 17.43 26.24 18.34
N HIS A 86 17.83 24.97 18.50
CA HIS A 86 18.76 24.58 19.56
C HIS A 86 20.13 25.23 19.34
N ASP A 87 20.63 25.20 18.10
CA ASP A 87 21.91 25.81 17.73
C ASP A 87 21.89 27.34 17.86
N GLU A 88 20.79 28.01 17.49
CA GLU A 88 20.63 29.46 17.69
C GLU A 88 20.61 29.84 19.17
N ILE A 89 19.95 29.04 20.03
CA ILE A 89 19.95 29.27 21.48
C ILE A 89 21.36 29.11 22.05
N GLU A 90 22.10 28.08 21.62
CA GLU A 90 23.49 27.84 22.02
C GLU A 90 24.37 29.03 21.62
N ALA A 91 24.28 29.48 20.37
CA ALA A 91 25.04 30.62 19.85
C ALA A 91 24.75 31.94 20.59
N LEU A 92 23.51 32.16 21.04
CA LEU A 92 23.15 33.32 21.86
C LEU A 92 23.63 33.20 23.30
N ARG A 93 23.70 31.98 23.85
CA ARG A 93 24.19 31.73 25.22
C ARG A 93 25.70 31.88 25.32
N ASP A 94 26.42 31.41 24.31
CA ASP A 94 27.89 31.47 24.25
C ASP A 94 28.42 32.84 23.81
N LYS A 95 27.55 33.78 23.42
CA LYS A 95 27.94 35.19 23.28
C LYS A 95 28.26 35.74 24.67
N PRO A 96 29.55 35.94 25.03
CA PRO A 96 29.87 36.55 26.31
C PRO A 96 29.26 37.95 26.34
N ALA A 97 28.80 38.39 27.50
CA ALA A 97 28.24 39.72 27.80
C ALA A 97 29.22 40.90 27.54
N SER A 98 30.20 40.72 26.66
CA SER A 98 31.22 41.68 26.25
C SER A 98 30.73 42.77 25.31
N ASP A 99 29.50 42.66 24.76
CA ASP A 99 28.95 43.63 23.80
C ASP A 99 27.74 44.42 24.35
N ALA A 100 27.44 44.30 25.65
CA ALA A 100 26.33 45.02 26.30
C ALA A 100 26.72 46.40 26.85
N GLY A 101 27.79 47.02 26.37
CA GLY A 101 28.25 48.30 26.92
C GLY A 101 29.17 49.05 25.99
N VAL A 102 28.60 49.78 25.03
CA VAL A 102 29.32 50.90 24.40
C VAL A 102 29.45 51.99 25.47
N PRO A 103 30.67 52.32 25.96
CA PRO A 103 30.81 53.36 26.97
C PRO A 103 30.46 54.72 26.36
N LEU A 104 29.39 55.34 26.86
CA LEU A 104 29.05 56.74 26.57
C LEU A 104 30.20 57.62 27.07
N ASN A 105 30.96 58.22 26.14
CA ASN A 105 32.09 59.07 26.45
C ASN A 105 31.61 60.45 26.93
N LEU A 106 31.12 60.50 28.17
CA LEU A 106 30.73 61.73 28.87
C LEU A 106 31.97 62.39 29.45
N LYS A 107 32.88 62.87 28.60
CA LYS A 107 33.91 63.81 29.04
C LYS A 107 33.97 65.04 28.15
N ARG A 108 33.70 66.16 28.84
CA ARG A 108 34.25 67.51 28.61
C ARG A 108 33.41 68.42 27.73
N GLY A 109 32.41 69.02 28.37
CA GLY A 109 31.71 70.21 27.92
C GLY A 109 31.35 71.15 29.08
N GLU A 110 32.21 71.26 30.10
CA GLU A 110 32.18 72.42 30.99
C GLU A 110 33.35 73.32 30.60
N LYS A 111 33.02 74.52 30.11
CA LYS A 111 33.64 75.77 30.51
C LYS A 111 32.68 76.92 30.21
N ALA A 112 32.50 77.73 31.26
CA ALA A 112 31.81 79.00 31.32
C ALA A 112 32.38 80.04 30.35
#